data_AF-A0A4Y7PLB1-F1
#
_entry.id   AF-A0A4Y7PLB1-F1
#
_cell.length_a   1.000
_cell.length_b   1.000
_cell.length_c   1.000
_cell.angle_alpha   90.00
_cell.angle_beta   90.00
_cell.angle_gamma   90.00
#
_symmetry.space_group_name_H-M   'P 1'
#
loop_
_entity.id
_entity.type
_entity.pdbx_description
1 polymer ?
#
loop_
_entity_poly.entity_id
_entity_poly.type
_entity_poly.pdbx_seq_one_letter_code
_entity_poly.pdbx_strand_id
1 'polypeptide(L)'
;MLPLVGLLAVLTLLPPVLTAFTSNVCDSLGCVQKASNNEYCYYPLQTSTSASCNDNNGVQFAGVMAAHLAQGHSIAYYGPDNTFLGDSSFAYPANAGIIYLCLSGSFTTGYQSFCGFSHGDNAIETSGACVIALPMAHVDDGCYVISIATTPSSTSTTSTSSSSSSTSTTSGSSSSSSTQNTTTTPPTTTSSDSVVRDGATASSVVTVSTVTTTATSSSDSSGLSKAAETGIIISVIVAVLGLIAATFTLMANPGFQQHFMRLC
;
A
#
# COMPACT_ATOMS: atom_id res chain seq x y z
N MET A 1 25.77 37.67 -8.55
CA MET A 1 24.93 37.61 -7.33
C MET A 1 23.45 37.33 -7.59
N LEU A 2 22.98 37.21 -8.84
CA LEU A 2 21.60 36.78 -9.18
C LEU A 2 21.24 35.28 -9.00
N PRO A 3 22.16 34.28 -8.97
CA PRO A 3 21.74 32.87 -8.98
C PRO A 3 21.25 32.35 -7.63
N LEU A 4 21.60 33.00 -6.51
CA LEU A 4 21.24 32.54 -5.17
C LEU A 4 19.76 32.81 -4.82
N VAL A 5 19.24 33.97 -5.26
CA VAL A 5 17.84 34.37 -4.98
C VAL A 5 16.85 33.52 -5.77
N GLY A 6 17.19 33.16 -7.02
CA GLY A 6 16.39 32.24 -7.82
C GLY A 6 16.33 30.83 -7.22
N LEU A 7 17.46 30.32 -6.72
CA LEU A 7 17.53 28.98 -6.11
C LEU A 7 16.70 28.89 -4.81
N LEU A 8 16.75 29.92 -3.95
CA LEU A 8 15.96 29.95 -2.73
C LEU A 8 14.45 30.01 -3.02
N ALA A 9 14.04 30.79 -4.02
CA ALA A 9 12.64 30.87 -4.43
C ALA A 9 12.13 29.51 -4.93
N VAL A 10 12.93 28.80 -5.72
CA VAL A 10 12.58 27.44 -6.17
C VAL A 10 12.46 26.48 -4.98
N LEU A 11 13.38 26.51 -4.01
CA LEU A 11 13.29 25.67 -2.81
C LEU A 11 12.04 25.94 -1.96
N THR A 12 11.54 27.18 -1.92
CA THR A 12 10.27 27.51 -1.22
C THR A 12 9.02 27.14 -2.00
N LEU A 13 9.15 26.89 -3.30
CA LEU A 13 8.06 26.48 -4.20
C LEU A 13 7.92 24.96 -4.32
N LEU A 14 8.91 24.19 -3.87
CA LEU A 14 8.72 22.75 -3.72
C LEU A 14 7.75 22.54 -2.55
N PRO A 15 6.55 21.97 -2.77
CA PRO A 15 5.72 21.56 -1.67
C PRO A 15 6.56 20.62 -0.79
N PRO A 16 6.58 20.82 0.54
CA PRO A 16 7.20 19.85 1.42
C PRO A 16 6.55 18.51 1.09
N VAL A 17 7.35 17.57 0.59
CA VAL A 17 6.91 16.19 0.34
C VAL A 17 6.83 15.56 1.72
N LEU A 18 5.79 15.92 2.48
CA LEU A 18 5.53 15.32 3.79
C LEU A 18 5.12 13.89 3.52
N THR A 19 5.98 12.94 3.88
CA THR A 19 5.63 11.53 3.83
C THR A 19 4.54 11.23 4.86
N ALA A 20 3.61 10.33 4.54
CA ALA A 20 2.51 9.95 5.43
C ALA A 20 3.01 9.46 6.80
N PHE A 21 4.08 8.66 6.75
CA PHE A 21 4.78 8.21 7.95
C PHE A 21 6.09 8.98 8.10
N THR A 22 6.26 9.60 9.26
CA THR A 22 7.47 10.33 9.68
C THR A 22 8.00 9.85 11.02
N SER A 23 7.26 8.97 11.70
CA SER A 23 7.61 8.40 13.00
C SER A 23 7.11 6.96 13.10
N ASN A 24 7.65 6.21 14.06
CA ASN A 24 7.17 4.86 14.35
C ASN A 24 5.82 4.96 15.06
N VAL A 25 4.83 4.21 14.59
CA VAL A 25 3.47 4.19 15.13
C VAL A 25 3.09 2.76 15.46
N CYS A 26 2.52 2.53 16.63
CA CYS A 26 2.10 1.21 17.07
C CYS A 26 0.69 1.25 17.64
N ASP A 27 -0.04 0.17 17.43
CA ASP A 27 -1.28 -0.14 18.13
C ASP A 27 -1.31 -1.65 18.49
N SER A 28 -2.43 -2.12 19.04
CA SER A 28 -2.66 -3.49 19.46
C SER A 28 -2.50 -4.52 18.34
N LEU A 29 -2.76 -4.17 17.07
CA LEU A 29 -2.65 -5.09 15.94
C LEU A 29 -1.23 -5.18 15.35
N GLY A 30 -0.44 -4.12 15.47
CA GLY A 30 0.85 -4.04 14.78
C GLY A 30 1.54 -2.69 14.94
N CYS A 31 2.72 -2.58 14.34
CA CYS A 31 3.50 -1.35 14.29
C CYS A 31 3.93 -1.02 12.87
N VAL A 32 3.81 0.25 12.47
CA VAL A 32 4.52 0.81 11.32
C VAL A 32 5.83 1.39 11.82
N GLN A 33 6.96 0.85 11.37
CA GLN A 33 8.29 1.27 11.80
C GLN A 33 9.25 1.40 10.63
N LYS A 34 10.22 2.30 10.76
CA LYS A 34 11.26 2.48 9.75
C LYS A 34 12.23 1.29 9.75
N ALA A 35 12.32 0.58 8.64
CA ALA A 35 13.23 -0.54 8.42
C ALA A 35 14.65 -0.07 8.09
N SER A 36 15.59 -1.02 7.96
CA SER A 36 17.02 -0.75 7.69
C SER A 36 17.28 -0.13 6.31
N ASN A 37 16.35 -0.29 5.36
CA ASN A 37 16.37 0.36 4.04
C ASN A 37 15.83 1.81 4.07
N ASN A 38 15.52 2.37 5.25
CA ASN A 38 14.87 3.67 5.43
C ASN A 38 13.43 3.77 4.94
N GLU A 39 12.76 2.66 4.62
CA GLU A 39 11.33 2.64 4.29
C GLU A 39 10.49 2.27 5.52
N TYR A 40 9.23 2.67 5.53
CA TYR A 40 8.30 2.32 6.61
C TYR A 40 7.62 1.00 6.29
N CYS A 41 7.65 0.08 7.25
CA CYS A 41 7.17 -1.28 7.10
C CYS A 41 6.22 -1.64 8.23
N TYR A 42 5.19 -2.44 7.92
CA TYR A 42 4.18 -2.86 8.89
C TYR A 42 4.51 -4.22 9.51
N TYR A 43 4.76 -4.24 10.82
CA TYR A 43 5.05 -5.43 11.62
C TYR A 43 3.82 -5.84 12.43
N PRO A 44 3.10 -6.92 12.04
CA PRO A 44 1.94 -7.40 12.79
C PRO A 44 2.36 -7.93 14.17
N LEU A 45 1.57 -7.61 15.20
CA LEU A 45 1.75 -8.11 16.57
C LEU A 45 0.77 -9.23 16.92
N GLN A 46 -0.39 -9.25 16.27
CA GLN A 46 -1.40 -10.29 16.44
C GLN A 46 -1.55 -11.12 15.18
N THR A 47 -2.04 -12.35 15.31
CA THR A 47 -2.35 -13.21 14.19
C THR A 47 -3.86 -13.31 14.01
N SER A 48 -4.36 -12.88 12.85
CA SER A 48 -5.72 -13.19 12.39
C SER A 48 -5.73 -14.60 11.79
N THR A 49 -6.88 -15.26 11.82
CA THR A 49 -7.15 -16.50 11.07
C THR A 49 -8.17 -16.28 9.95
N SER A 50 -8.68 -15.05 9.82
CA SER A 50 -9.65 -14.70 8.80
C SER A 50 -9.01 -14.70 7.42
N ALA A 51 -9.68 -15.33 6.45
CA ALA A 51 -9.27 -15.33 5.05
C ALA A 51 -9.95 -14.23 4.22
N SER A 52 -10.89 -13.49 4.82
CA SER A 52 -11.73 -12.50 4.12
C SER A 52 -12.30 -11.47 5.08
N CYS A 53 -12.64 -10.28 4.57
CA CYS A 53 -13.33 -9.21 5.30
C CYS A 53 -14.85 -9.42 5.37
N ASN A 54 -15.33 -10.63 5.70
CA ASN A 54 -16.76 -10.97 5.66
C ASN A 54 -17.48 -10.79 7.01
N ASP A 55 -16.80 -10.27 8.02
CA ASP A 55 -17.38 -9.94 9.30
C ASP A 55 -18.21 -8.64 9.21
N ASN A 56 -19.15 -8.45 10.14
CA ASN A 56 -20.13 -7.36 10.11
C ASN A 56 -19.50 -5.95 10.02
N ASN A 57 -18.24 -5.79 10.46
CA ASN A 57 -17.53 -4.51 10.43
C ASN A 57 -16.52 -4.42 9.27
N GLY A 58 -16.12 -5.56 8.69
CA GLY A 58 -15.08 -5.66 7.68
C GLY A 58 -15.59 -5.53 6.24
N VAL A 59 -16.89 -5.75 5.99
CA VAL A 59 -17.42 -5.91 4.63
C VAL A 59 -17.14 -4.72 3.71
N GLN A 60 -17.15 -3.48 4.23
CA GLN A 60 -16.82 -2.31 3.42
C GLN A 60 -15.35 -2.28 2.97
N PHE A 61 -14.46 -3.00 3.65
CA PHE A 61 -13.04 -3.08 3.30
C PHE A 61 -12.70 -4.25 2.37
N ALA A 62 -13.66 -5.12 2.04
CA ALA A 62 -13.40 -6.28 1.18
C ALA A 62 -12.84 -5.86 -0.20
N GLY A 63 -13.41 -4.80 -0.80
CA GLY A 63 -12.95 -4.27 -2.09
C GLY A 63 -11.53 -3.71 -2.03
N VAL A 64 -11.24 -2.87 -1.02
CA VAL A 64 -9.92 -2.23 -0.88
C VAL A 64 -8.84 -3.24 -0.50
N MET A 65 -9.17 -4.22 0.34
CA MET A 65 -8.27 -5.32 0.68
C MET A 65 -7.91 -6.15 -0.56
N ALA A 66 -8.88 -6.45 -1.41
CA ALA A 66 -8.61 -7.16 -2.67
C ALA A 66 -7.70 -6.34 -3.60
N ALA A 67 -7.93 -5.03 -3.73
CA ALA A 67 -7.07 -4.13 -4.50
C ALA A 67 -5.65 -4.07 -3.93
N HIS A 68 -5.53 -4.02 -2.60
CA HIS A 68 -4.24 -3.98 -1.90
C HIS A 68 -3.41 -5.24 -2.12
N LEU A 69 -4.02 -6.42 -1.91
CA LEU A 69 -3.35 -7.71 -2.14
C LEU A 69 -2.92 -7.91 -3.60
N ALA A 70 -3.68 -7.35 -4.56
CA ALA A 70 -3.36 -7.45 -5.98
C ALA A 70 -2.16 -6.60 -6.41
N GLN A 71 -1.91 -5.48 -5.72
CA GLN A 71 -0.87 -4.51 -6.08
C GLN A 71 0.49 -4.76 -5.43
N GLY A 72 0.56 -5.52 -4.34
CA GLY A 72 1.87 -5.84 -3.74
C GLY A 72 2.53 -4.70 -2.97
N HIS A 73 1.77 -3.74 -2.44
CA HIS A 73 2.30 -2.70 -1.56
C HIS A 73 2.20 -3.14 -0.08
N SER A 74 3.24 -2.93 0.75
CA SER A 74 3.12 -3.16 2.20
C SER A 74 2.34 -2.06 2.91
N ILE A 75 2.38 -0.82 2.40
CA ILE A 75 1.62 0.31 2.93
C ILE A 75 1.05 1.08 1.76
N ALA A 76 -0.27 1.21 1.70
CA ALA A 76 -0.93 1.94 0.63
C ALA A 76 -2.22 2.63 1.11
N TYR A 77 -2.47 3.78 0.51
CA TYR A 77 -3.66 4.59 0.70
C TYR A 77 -4.59 4.45 -0.50
N TYR A 78 -5.88 4.32 -0.23
CA TYR A 78 -6.91 4.14 -1.26
C TYR A 78 -8.08 5.11 -1.06
N GLY A 79 -8.67 5.53 -2.17
CA GLY A 79 -9.87 6.37 -2.19
C GLY A 79 -11.19 5.56 -2.18
N PRO A 80 -12.34 6.25 -2.26
CA PRO A 80 -13.68 5.67 -2.13
C PRO A 80 -14.10 4.60 -3.17
N ASP A 81 -13.29 4.34 -4.19
CA ASP A 81 -13.54 3.31 -5.21
C ASP A 81 -12.41 2.26 -5.26
N ASN A 82 -11.69 2.08 -4.15
CA ASN A 82 -10.48 1.25 -4.06
C ASN A 82 -9.35 1.73 -5.00
N THR A 83 -9.38 3.00 -5.40
CA THR A 83 -8.37 3.63 -6.26
C THR A 83 -7.11 3.90 -5.45
N PHE A 84 -5.95 3.43 -5.92
CA PHE A 84 -4.67 3.71 -5.30
C PHE A 84 -4.36 5.22 -5.33
N LEU A 85 -4.08 5.80 -4.16
CA LEU A 85 -3.74 7.21 -4.00
C LEU A 85 -2.23 7.40 -3.82
N GLY A 86 -1.57 6.44 -3.18
CA GLY A 86 -0.12 6.46 -2.96
C GLY A 86 0.31 5.44 -1.91
N ASP A 87 1.62 5.31 -1.76
CA ASP A 87 2.29 4.39 -0.83
C ASP A 87 2.52 5.05 0.55
N SER A 88 3.49 4.56 1.32
CA SER A 88 3.90 5.13 2.62
C SER A 88 4.32 6.61 2.59
N SER A 89 4.61 7.16 1.40
CA SER A 89 4.97 8.56 1.19
C SER A 89 3.78 9.48 0.88
N PHE A 90 2.57 8.94 0.76
CA PHE A 90 1.37 9.72 0.44
C PHE A 90 1.00 10.73 1.54
N ALA A 91 1.15 12.03 1.29
CA ALA A 91 0.76 13.07 2.24
C ALA A 91 -0.76 13.10 2.45
N TYR A 92 -1.23 12.87 3.69
CA TYR A 92 -2.66 12.88 3.98
C TYR A 92 -3.23 14.32 3.91
N PRO A 93 -4.22 14.61 3.04
CA PRO A 93 -4.73 15.96 2.91
C PRO A 93 -5.61 16.34 4.11
N ALA A 94 -5.52 17.59 4.59
CA ALA A 94 -6.26 18.08 5.75
C ALA A 94 -7.80 17.97 5.64
N ASN A 95 -8.32 17.93 4.40
CA ASN A 95 -9.74 17.71 4.10
C ASN A 95 -9.92 16.47 3.22
N ALA A 96 -9.14 15.42 3.49
CA ALA A 96 -9.38 14.11 2.92
C ALA A 96 -10.82 13.69 3.22
N GLY A 97 -11.54 13.26 2.20
CA GLY A 97 -12.80 12.54 2.38
C GLY A 97 -12.53 11.15 2.98
N ILE A 98 -13.21 10.13 2.46
CA ILE A 98 -12.93 8.76 2.87
C ILE A 98 -11.62 8.31 2.23
N ILE A 99 -10.63 8.01 3.07
CA ILE A 99 -9.38 7.37 2.67
C ILE A 99 -9.21 6.11 3.50
N TYR A 100 -8.86 5.02 2.83
CA TYR A 100 -8.53 3.75 3.44
C TYR A 100 -7.01 3.62 3.54
N LEU A 101 -6.53 3.13 4.68
CA LEU A 101 -5.15 2.71 4.86
C LEU A 101 -5.11 1.19 4.89
N CYS A 102 -4.35 0.59 3.98
CA CYS A 102 -4.05 -0.82 4.00
C CYS A 102 -2.57 -1.06 4.28
N LEU A 103 -2.31 -2.03 5.15
CA LEU A 103 -1.00 -2.40 5.65
C LEU A 103 -0.85 -3.91 5.50
N SER A 104 0.30 -4.37 5.00
CA SER A 104 0.64 -5.78 4.88
C SER A 104 2.02 -6.03 5.42
N GLY A 105 2.15 -7.12 6.18
CA GLY A 105 3.37 -7.44 6.90
C GLY A 105 3.60 -8.93 7.00
N SER A 106 4.85 -9.31 7.23
CA SER A 106 5.20 -10.68 7.61
C SER A 106 5.39 -10.79 9.11
N PHE A 107 5.05 -11.95 9.65
CA PHE A 107 5.37 -12.38 11.01
C PHE A 107 5.95 -13.79 10.96
N THR A 108 6.42 -14.33 12.09
CA THR A 108 7.22 -15.56 12.15
C THR A 108 6.68 -16.75 11.36
N THR A 109 5.35 -16.90 11.25
CA THR A 109 4.73 -18.07 10.60
C THR A 109 3.83 -17.72 9.42
N GLY A 110 3.83 -16.47 8.94
CA GLY A 110 2.94 -16.10 7.85
C GLY A 110 2.90 -14.61 7.53
N TYR A 111 1.83 -14.23 6.85
CA TYR A 111 1.56 -12.85 6.42
C TYR A 111 0.21 -12.41 6.93
N GLN A 112 0.11 -11.12 7.19
CA GLN A 112 -1.14 -10.49 7.60
C GLN A 112 -1.30 -9.17 6.88
N SER A 113 -2.53 -8.93 6.44
CA SER A 113 -2.96 -7.67 5.87
C SER A 113 -4.08 -7.07 6.71
N PHE A 114 -4.06 -5.77 6.82
CA PHE A 114 -4.96 -4.92 7.58
C PHE A 114 -5.48 -3.84 6.64
N CYS A 115 -6.78 -3.52 6.69
CA CYS A 115 -7.33 -2.34 6.04
C CYS A 115 -8.33 -1.66 6.98
N GLY A 116 -8.17 -0.36 7.16
CA GLY A 116 -9.04 0.47 8.00
C GLY A 116 -9.20 1.87 7.43
N PHE A 117 -9.99 2.70 8.11
CA PHE A 117 -10.03 4.13 7.79
C PHE A 117 -8.73 4.80 8.20
N SER A 118 -8.26 5.73 7.38
CA SER A 118 -7.17 6.62 7.73
C SER A 118 -7.73 7.96 8.21
N HIS A 119 -7.11 8.52 9.24
CA HIS A 119 -7.49 9.81 9.83
C HIS A 119 -6.38 10.86 9.76
N GLY A 120 -5.24 10.52 9.15
CA GLY A 120 -4.08 11.40 9.09
C GLY A 120 -2.77 10.67 8.87
N ASP A 121 -1.73 11.48 8.74
CA ASP A 121 -0.33 11.05 8.80
C ASP A 121 -0.05 10.40 10.16
N ASN A 122 0.78 9.35 10.18
CA ASN A 122 1.17 8.63 11.40
C ASN A 122 -0.01 8.10 12.24
N ALA A 123 -1.17 7.81 11.63
CA ALA A 123 -2.34 7.28 12.33
C ALA A 123 -2.71 5.89 11.82
N ILE A 124 -2.90 4.95 12.76
CA ILE A 124 -3.42 3.61 12.50
C ILE A 124 -4.65 3.43 13.40
N GLU A 125 -5.83 3.27 12.81
CA GLU A 125 -7.07 3.04 13.56
C GLU A 125 -7.57 1.61 13.37
N THR A 126 -7.61 0.85 14.45
CA THR A 126 -7.96 -0.58 14.41
C THR A 126 -9.44 -0.84 14.66
N SER A 127 -10.19 0.19 15.06
CA SER A 127 -11.63 0.10 15.30
C SER A 127 -12.39 -0.19 13.99
N GLY A 128 -13.04 -1.36 13.94
CA GLY A 128 -13.81 -1.77 12.77
C GLY A 128 -12.97 -2.12 11.55
N ALA A 129 -11.64 -2.22 11.66
CA ALA A 129 -10.77 -2.58 10.54
C ALA A 129 -10.95 -4.06 10.13
N CYS A 130 -10.66 -4.36 8.87
CA CYS A 130 -10.53 -5.73 8.39
C CYS A 130 -9.08 -6.23 8.56
N VAL A 131 -8.92 -7.43 9.13
CA VAL A 131 -7.61 -8.11 9.26
C VAL A 131 -7.69 -9.52 8.70
N ILE A 132 -6.86 -9.83 7.71
CA ILE A 132 -6.79 -11.17 7.09
C ILE A 132 -5.38 -11.74 7.15
N ALA A 133 -5.27 -13.06 7.19
CA ALA A 133 -4.00 -13.78 7.17
C ALA A 133 -3.79 -14.47 5.82
N LEU A 134 -3.69 -13.65 4.75
CA LEU A 134 -3.35 -14.12 3.42
C LEU A 134 -1.97 -13.60 3.01
N PRO A 135 -1.14 -14.43 2.33
CA PRO A 135 0.09 -13.96 1.72
C PRO A 135 -0.21 -13.04 0.54
N MET A 136 0.58 -11.98 0.41
CA MET A 136 0.70 -11.26 -0.85
C MET A 136 1.56 -12.07 -1.82
N ALA A 137 1.26 -12.02 -3.11
CA ALA A 137 2.05 -12.72 -4.13
C ALA A 137 3.46 -12.12 -4.29
N HIS A 138 3.57 -10.80 -4.12
CA HIS A 138 4.81 -10.02 -4.17
C HIS A 138 4.67 -8.79 -3.27
N VAL A 139 5.80 -8.25 -2.80
CA VAL A 139 5.87 -6.98 -2.06
C VAL A 139 7.07 -6.19 -2.60
N ASP A 140 6.83 -5.01 -3.19
CA ASP A 140 7.84 -4.28 -3.97
C ASP A 140 8.66 -3.24 -3.19
N ASP A 141 8.26 -2.90 -1.97
CA ASP A 141 8.91 -1.88 -1.12
C ASP A 141 10.10 -2.42 -0.29
N GLY A 142 10.47 -3.68 -0.49
CA GLY A 142 11.62 -4.28 0.20
C GLY A 142 11.44 -4.40 1.72
N CYS A 143 10.24 -4.19 2.25
CA CYS A 143 9.97 -4.34 3.69
C CYS A 143 10.15 -5.78 4.18
N TYR A 144 9.81 -6.75 3.33
CA TYR A 144 9.89 -8.16 3.68
C TYR A 144 10.41 -8.95 2.48
N VAL A 145 11.41 -9.80 2.73
CA VAL A 145 11.80 -10.81 1.76
C VAL A 145 10.73 -11.88 1.80
N ILE A 146 9.94 -12.01 0.73
CA ILE A 146 9.02 -13.12 0.61
C ILE A 146 9.86 -14.38 0.55
N SER A 147 10.00 -15.02 1.70
CA SER A 147 10.45 -16.39 1.77
C SER A 147 9.27 -17.19 1.24
N ILE A 148 9.22 -17.35 -0.08
CA ILE A 148 8.29 -18.27 -0.73
C ILE A 148 8.69 -19.62 -0.15
N ALA A 149 8.01 -20.03 0.92
CA ALA A 149 8.12 -21.38 1.43
C ALA A 149 7.73 -22.24 0.25
N THR A 150 8.75 -22.86 -0.33
CA THR A 150 8.73 -23.71 -1.50
C THR A 150 7.42 -24.46 -1.53
N THR A 151 6.66 -24.26 -2.60
CA THR A 151 5.51 -25.08 -2.99
C THR A 151 5.80 -26.51 -2.53
N PRO A 152 4.99 -27.15 -1.67
CA PRO A 152 5.19 -28.57 -1.40
C PRO A 152 5.14 -29.24 -2.76
N SER A 153 6.32 -29.67 -3.22
CA SER A 153 6.48 -30.37 -4.48
C SER A 153 5.44 -31.46 -4.44
N SER A 154 4.48 -31.42 -5.37
CA SER A 154 3.49 -32.47 -5.51
C SER A 154 4.28 -33.71 -5.88
N THR A 155 4.69 -34.48 -4.86
CA THR A 155 5.23 -35.82 -5.03
C THR A 155 4.15 -36.59 -5.74
N SER A 156 4.29 -36.65 -7.06
CA SER A 156 3.50 -37.48 -7.94
C SER A 156 3.87 -38.91 -7.57
N THR A 157 3.14 -39.48 -6.62
CA THR A 157 3.15 -40.92 -6.36
C THR A 157 2.56 -41.61 -7.57
N THR A 158 3.40 -41.88 -8.56
CA THR A 158 3.15 -42.86 -9.61
C THR A 158 2.91 -44.21 -8.92
N SER A 159 1.62 -44.50 -8.72
CA SER A 159 1.16 -45.73 -8.09
C SER A 159 1.10 -46.81 -9.15
N THR A 160 2.19 -47.57 -9.26
CA THR A 160 2.23 -48.83 -9.99
C THR A 160 1.50 -49.89 -9.17
N SER A 161 0.27 -50.24 -9.56
CA SER A 161 -0.45 -51.39 -8.97
C SER A 161 -1.18 -52.18 -10.05
N SER A 162 -0.58 -53.29 -10.43
CA SER A 162 -1.13 -54.38 -11.23
C SER A 162 -2.31 -55.08 -10.53
N SER A 163 -3.45 -55.12 -11.24
CA SER A 163 -4.42 -56.21 -11.40
C SER A 163 -4.50 -57.37 -10.38
N SER A 164 -5.71 -57.58 -9.80
CA SER A 164 -6.46 -58.87 -9.88
C SER A 164 -7.83 -58.87 -9.17
N SER A 165 -8.89 -59.16 -9.96
CA SER A 165 -10.03 -60.06 -9.71
C SER A 165 -11.06 -59.85 -8.55
N SER A 166 -12.28 -59.46 -8.96
CA SER A 166 -13.62 -60.06 -8.73
C SER A 166 -14.14 -60.43 -7.32
N THR A 167 -15.33 -59.95 -6.94
CA THR A 167 -16.65 -60.69 -6.89
C THR A 167 -17.72 -59.89 -6.12
N SER A 168 -18.98 -60.26 -6.40
CA SER A 168 -20.32 -59.67 -6.33
C SER A 168 -21.07 -59.41 -5.00
N THR A 169 -22.19 -58.67 -5.15
CA THR A 169 -23.51 -58.69 -4.43
C THR A 169 -23.56 -58.08 -3.02
N THR A 170 -24.50 -57.20 -2.64
CA THR A 170 -25.97 -57.42 -2.62
C THR A 170 -26.74 -56.10 -2.39
N SER A 171 -27.97 -56.08 -2.93
CA SER A 171 -29.01 -55.06 -2.94
C SER A 171 -29.58 -54.64 -1.57
N GLY A 172 -30.13 -53.42 -1.48
CA GLY A 172 -30.97 -52.98 -0.35
C GLY A 172 -31.62 -51.61 -0.59
N SER A 173 -32.86 -51.63 -1.11
CA SER A 173 -33.72 -50.48 -1.45
C SER A 173 -34.39 -49.80 -0.24
N SER A 174 -34.95 -48.59 -0.48
CA SER A 174 -36.19 -47.96 0.06
C SER A 174 -35.94 -46.55 0.64
N SER A 175 -36.34 -45.43 0.02
CA SER A 175 -37.69 -44.86 -0.25
C SER A 175 -38.29 -44.04 0.91
N SER A 176 -38.38 -42.70 0.72
CA SER A 176 -39.49 -41.80 1.13
C SER A 176 -39.02 -40.33 1.05
N SER A 177 -39.34 -39.53 0.03
CA SER A 177 -40.61 -38.79 -0.21
C SER A 177 -40.88 -37.65 0.79
N SER A 178 -40.69 -36.41 0.35
CA SER A 178 -41.66 -35.33 0.63
C SER A 178 -41.48 -34.15 -0.32
N THR A 179 -42.55 -33.95 -1.06
CA THR A 179 -42.93 -32.91 -2.01
C THR A 179 -43.07 -31.54 -1.32
N GLN A 180 -42.61 -30.46 -1.96
CA GLN A 180 -43.38 -29.22 -1.99
C GLN A 180 -43.00 -28.34 -3.19
N ASN A 181 -43.99 -28.19 -4.08
CA ASN A 181 -44.09 -27.17 -5.13
C ASN A 181 -44.03 -25.76 -4.52
N THR A 182 -43.40 -24.79 -5.21
CA THR A 182 -44.04 -23.49 -5.56
C THR A 182 -43.27 -22.81 -6.73
N THR A 183 -43.86 -22.93 -7.92
CA THR A 183 -44.15 -21.91 -8.96
C THR A 183 -43.25 -20.66 -9.16
N THR A 184 -42.53 -20.67 -10.29
CA THR A 184 -42.50 -19.71 -11.45
C THR A 184 -42.53 -18.19 -11.15
N THR A 185 -41.58 -17.35 -11.60
CA THR A 185 -41.41 -16.87 -13.01
C THR A 185 -40.13 -15.99 -13.14
N PRO A 186 -39.43 -15.95 -14.30
CA PRO A 186 -38.06 -15.41 -14.45
C PRO A 186 -37.97 -14.00 -15.07
N PRO A 187 -36.77 -13.39 -15.06
CA PRO A 187 -36.29 -12.75 -16.30
C PRO A 187 -34.81 -13.01 -16.64
N THR A 188 -34.62 -13.40 -17.89
CA THR A 188 -33.62 -12.91 -18.86
C THR A 188 -32.12 -12.99 -18.50
N THR A 189 -31.51 -14.13 -18.82
CA THR A 189 -30.06 -14.26 -19.01
C THR A 189 -29.68 -13.95 -20.46
N THR A 190 -28.93 -12.86 -20.66
CA THR A 190 -28.23 -12.56 -21.92
C THR A 190 -26.93 -13.35 -21.94
N SER A 191 -26.89 -14.37 -22.79
CA SER A 191 -25.67 -15.13 -23.12
C SER A 191 -24.84 -14.33 -24.13
N SER A 192 -23.66 -13.88 -23.71
CA SER A 192 -22.62 -13.42 -24.63
C SER A 192 -21.57 -14.51 -24.71
N ASP A 193 -21.63 -15.21 -25.83
CA ASP A 193 -20.67 -16.18 -26.34
C ASP A 193 -19.39 -15.43 -26.75
N SER A 194 -18.23 -15.86 -26.26
CA SER A 194 -16.94 -15.40 -26.79
C SER A 194 -15.91 -16.52 -26.71
N VAL A 195 -15.95 -17.37 -27.74
CA VAL A 195 -14.84 -17.86 -28.56
C VAL A 195 -13.52 -18.15 -27.83
N VAL A 196 -13.29 -19.45 -27.63
CA VAL A 196 -11.97 -20.07 -27.47
C VAL A 196 -11.13 -19.79 -28.71
N ARG A 197 -9.96 -19.16 -28.54
CA ARG A 197 -8.89 -19.11 -29.55
C ARG A 197 -7.61 -19.66 -28.93
N ASP A 198 -7.30 -20.91 -29.30
CA ASP A 198 -5.96 -21.45 -29.26
C ASP A 198 -5.04 -20.63 -30.17
N GLY A 199 -3.90 -20.20 -29.64
CA GLY A 199 -2.92 -19.39 -30.35
C GLY A 199 -1.59 -19.36 -29.61
N ALA A 200 -0.73 -20.32 -29.95
CA ALA A 200 0.66 -20.42 -29.52
C ALA A 200 1.53 -19.25 -30.03
N THR A 201 2.77 -19.20 -29.52
CA THR A 201 3.94 -18.34 -29.87
C THR A 201 3.88 -16.91 -29.30
N ALA A 202 4.91 -16.34 -28.66
CA ALA A 202 6.33 -16.68 -28.55
C ALA A 202 6.89 -16.16 -27.21
N SER A 203 7.83 -16.92 -26.64
CA SER A 203 8.65 -16.52 -25.51
C SER A 203 9.66 -15.48 -25.97
N SER A 204 9.47 -14.21 -25.59
CA SER A 204 10.47 -13.15 -25.76
C SER A 204 11.23 -12.99 -24.45
N VAL A 205 12.46 -13.54 -24.43
CA VAL A 205 13.43 -13.28 -23.37
C VAL A 205 13.88 -11.83 -23.52
N VAL A 206 13.31 -10.93 -22.71
CA VAL A 206 13.84 -9.58 -22.55
C VAL A 206 15.03 -9.66 -21.60
N THR A 207 16.22 -9.69 -22.18
CA THR A 207 17.47 -9.45 -21.44
C THR A 207 17.50 -7.98 -21.05
N VAL A 208 17.06 -7.66 -19.84
CA VAL A 208 17.27 -6.33 -19.24
C VAL A 208 18.75 -6.27 -18.83
N SER A 209 19.54 -5.48 -19.55
CA SER A 209 20.87 -5.08 -19.09
C SER A 209 20.70 -4.14 -17.90
N THR A 210 20.98 -4.65 -16.71
CA THR A 210 21.13 -3.88 -15.48
C THR A 210 22.31 -2.91 -15.65
N VAL A 211 22.02 -1.62 -15.79
CA VAL A 211 23.04 -0.58 -15.61
C VAL A 211 23.16 -0.33 -14.11
N THR A 212 24.12 -1.00 -13.49
CA THR A 212 24.54 -0.74 -12.12
C THR A 212 25.30 0.58 -12.10
N THR A 213 24.62 1.69 -11.83
CA THR A 213 25.29 2.94 -11.46
C THR A 213 25.63 2.85 -9.97
N THR A 214 26.83 2.34 -9.68
CA THR A 214 27.40 2.36 -8.33
C THR A 214 27.76 3.81 -7.98
N ALA A 215 26.81 4.54 -7.40
CA ALA A 215 27.12 5.76 -6.68
C ALA A 215 27.67 5.35 -5.30
N THR A 216 28.99 5.15 -5.24
CA THR A 216 29.71 5.01 -3.97
C THR A 216 29.73 6.37 -3.27
N SER A 217 28.67 6.70 -2.57
CA SER A 217 28.70 7.74 -1.54
C SER A 217 29.20 7.11 -0.25
N SER A 218 30.53 7.13 -0.08
CA SER A 218 31.20 6.90 1.19
C SER A 218 30.80 8.00 2.17
N SER A 219 29.74 7.75 2.93
CA SER A 219 29.36 8.56 4.09
C SER A 219 30.27 8.20 5.25
N ASP A 220 31.42 8.87 5.32
CA ASP A 220 32.25 8.88 6.52
C ASP A 220 31.45 9.50 7.68
N SER A 221 31.02 8.65 8.60
CA SER A 221 30.45 9.02 9.88
C SER A 221 31.53 9.64 10.77
N SER A 222 31.83 10.91 10.51
CA SER A 222 32.59 11.76 11.41
C SER A 222 31.60 12.36 12.42
N GLY A 223 31.84 12.08 13.69
CA GLY A 223 31.01 12.56 14.80
C GLY A 223 30.92 14.09 14.80
N LEU A 224 29.79 14.61 14.33
CA LEU A 224 29.45 16.01 14.48
C LEU A 224 29.10 16.26 15.95
N SER A 225 29.92 17.10 16.58
CA SER A 225 29.64 17.63 17.91
C SER A 225 28.31 18.39 17.91
N LYS A 226 27.55 18.27 19.01
CA LYS A 226 26.24 18.91 19.26
C LYS A 226 26.22 20.45 19.12
N ALA A 227 27.32 21.08 18.72
CA ALA A 227 27.43 22.52 18.47
C ALA A 227 26.98 22.92 17.05
N ALA A 228 26.81 21.98 16.11
CA ALA A 228 26.48 22.29 14.71
C ALA A 228 24.96 22.31 14.39
N GLU A 229 24.11 21.62 15.18
CA GLU A 229 22.65 21.60 14.94
C GLU A 229 21.97 22.95 15.26
N THR A 230 22.46 23.69 16.27
CA THR A 230 21.85 24.97 16.68
C THR A 230 22.06 26.08 15.64
N GLY A 231 23.11 26.00 14.82
CA GLY A 231 23.42 27.01 13.80
C GLY A 231 22.44 27.01 12.62
N ILE A 232 21.93 25.84 12.25
CA ILE A 232 21.03 25.67 11.10
C ILE A 232 19.67 26.31 11.42
N ILE A 233 19.16 26.11 12.64
CA ILE A 233 17.86 26.64 13.07
C ILE A 233 17.84 28.17 13.07
N ILE A 234 18.91 28.82 13.55
CA ILE A 234 19.01 30.29 13.59
C ILE A 234 19.06 30.87 12.17
N SER A 235 19.80 30.23 11.26
CA SER A 235 19.89 30.69 9.87
C SER A 235 18.55 30.65 9.14
N VAL A 236 17.71 29.63 9.40
CA VAL A 236 16.37 29.52 8.81
C VAL A 236 15.44 30.59 9.35
N ILE A 237 15.45 30.84 10.66
CA ILE A 237 14.60 31.87 11.29
C ILE A 237 14.94 33.27 10.77
N VAL A 238 16.23 33.60 10.67
CA VAL A 238 16.68 34.92 10.14
C VAL A 238 16.27 35.09 8.66
N ALA A 239 16.36 34.03 7.85
CA ALA A 239 15.93 34.06 6.46
C ALA A 239 14.40 34.28 6.32
N VAL A 240 13.59 33.60 7.14
CA VAL A 240 12.13 33.76 7.14
C VAL A 240 11.72 35.17 7.57
N LEU A 241 12.33 35.71 8.63
CA LEU A 241 12.07 37.07 9.09
C LEU A 241 12.49 38.13 8.04
N GLY A 242 13.61 37.91 7.36
CA GLY A 242 14.05 38.76 6.26
C GLY A 242 13.08 38.77 5.09
N LEU A 243 12.53 37.61 4.73
CA LEU A 243 11.52 37.49 3.67
C LEU A 243 10.23 38.23 4.05
N ILE A 244 9.75 38.08 5.28
CA ILE A 244 8.57 38.79 5.78
C ILE A 244 8.81 40.30 5.77
N ALA A 245 9.97 40.78 6.23
CA ALA A 245 10.29 42.20 6.20
C ALA A 245 10.35 42.76 4.77
N ALA A 246 10.89 41.99 3.82
CA ALA A 246 10.94 42.37 2.41
C ALA A 246 9.54 42.46 1.77
N THR A 247 8.64 41.52 2.07
CA THR A 247 7.25 41.58 1.56
C THR A 247 6.48 42.76 2.14
N PHE A 248 6.65 43.05 3.44
CA PHE A 248 6.07 44.25 4.06
C PHE A 248 6.61 45.54 3.43
N THR A 249 7.91 45.60 3.15
CA THR A 249 8.54 46.77 2.52
C THR A 249 8.04 46.97 1.09
N LEU A 250 7.84 45.89 0.33
CA LEU A 250 7.24 45.92 -1.00
C LEU A 250 5.78 46.40 -0.97
N MET A 251 4.99 45.93 0.01
CA MET A 251 3.60 46.35 0.17
C MET A 251 3.45 47.81 0.64
N ALA A 252 4.43 48.31 1.39
CA ALA A 252 4.48 49.70 1.84
C ALA A 252 4.94 50.68 0.74
N ASN A 253 5.42 50.20 -0.41
CA ASN A 253 5.80 51.06 -1.51
C ASN A 253 4.55 51.56 -2.26
N PRO A 254 4.22 52.86 -2.23
CA PRO A 254 3.01 53.41 -2.83
C PRO A 254 2.96 53.22 -4.36
N GLY A 255 4.10 53.01 -5.02
CA GLY A 255 4.15 52.71 -6.45
C GLY A 255 3.61 51.32 -6.80
N PHE A 256 3.72 50.34 -5.89
CA PHE A 256 3.23 48.98 -6.12
C PHE A 256 1.70 48.89 -6.01
N GLN A 257 1.11 49.64 -5.08
CA GLN A 257 -0.35 49.73 -4.89
C GLN A 257 -1.06 50.30 -6.13
N GLN A 258 -0.45 51.28 -6.80
CA GLN A 258 -0.99 51.89 -8.03
C GLN A 258 -1.02 50.93 -9.22
N HIS A 259 -0.06 50.01 -9.29
CA HIS A 259 -0.01 48.99 -10.34
C HIS A 259 -1.03 47.87 -10.07
N PHE A 260 -1.20 47.46 -8.82
CA PHE A 260 -2.12 46.37 -8.47
C PHE A 260 -3.60 46.76 -8.66
N MET A 261 -3.98 48.01 -8.37
CA MET A 261 -5.34 48.51 -8.65
C MET A 261 -5.72 48.61 -10.13
N ARG A 262 -4.75 48.53 -11.06
CA ARG A 262 -5.04 48.52 -12.51
C ARG A 262 -5.23 47.13 -13.10
N LEU A 263 -4.95 46.07 -12.33
CA LEU A 263 -5.08 44.67 -12.78
C LEU A 263 -6.34 43.96 -12.24
N CYS A 264 -7.14 44.63 -11.41
CA CYS A 264 -8.48 44.19 -10.99
C CYS A 264 -9.54 45.10 -11.60
#